data_AF-A0A3N7G624-F1
#
_entry.id   AF-A0A3N7G624-F1
#
_cell.length_a   1.000
_cell.length_b   1.000
_cell.length_c   1.000
_cell.angle_alpha   90.00
_cell.angle_beta   90.00
_cell.angle_gamma   90.00
#
_symmetry.space_group_name_H-M   'P 1'
#
loop_
_entity.id
_entity.type
_entity.pdbx_description
1 polymer ?
#
loop_
_entity_poly.entity_id
_entity_poly.type
_entity_poly.pdbx_seq_one_letter_code
_entity_poly.pdbx_strand_id
1 'polypeptide(L)'
;MVFYFKARPEAGDYTIFMGLDKYENEELIKYGFPEDIWFHVDKMSSAHVYVRLHKGQTIDDISEGVLEDCVQLVKANSIQGKVSESSFHFT
;
A
#
# COMPACT_ATOMS: atom_id res chain seq x y z
N MET A 1 -5.02 -6.29 13.63
CA MET A 1 -3.84 -5.49 13.98
C MET A 1 -3.25 -4.92 12.70
N VAL A 2 -3.20 -3.59 12.59
CA VAL A 2 -2.59 -2.91 11.44
C VAL A 2 -1.07 -3.12 11.45
N PHE A 3 -0.50 -3.48 10.29
CA PHE A 3 0.94 -3.62 10.11
C PHE A 3 1.53 -2.31 9.59
N TYR A 4 2.78 -2.02 9.98
CA TYR A 4 3.53 -0.92 9.42
C TYR A 4 4.94 -1.36 9.05
N PHE A 5 5.43 -0.79 7.95
CA PHE A 5 6.76 -1.02 7.41
C PHE A 5 7.43 0.32 7.16
N LYS A 6 8.75 0.36 7.29
CA LYS A 6 9.55 1.49 6.81
C LYS A 6 10.14 1.13 5.46
N ALA A 7 10.07 2.08 4.53
CA ALA A 7 10.80 1.96 3.28
C ALA A 7 12.31 1.90 3.53
N ARG A 8 13.03 1.37 2.54
CA ARG A 8 14.49 1.33 2.56
C ARG A 8 15.06 2.76 2.68
N PRO A 9 16.07 3.02 3.52
CA PRO A 9 16.63 4.37 3.70
C PRO A 9 17.08 5.02 2.39
N GLU A 10 17.54 4.24 1.42
CA GLU A 10 18.01 4.71 0.11
C GLU A 10 16.86 5.18 -0.78
N ALA A 11 15.65 4.73 -0.50
CA ALA A 11 14.44 5.01 -1.26
C ALA A 11 13.58 6.13 -0.64
N GLY A 12 13.94 6.61 0.56
CA GLY A 12 13.23 7.65 1.32
C GLY A 12 12.68 7.15 2.67
N ASP A 13 12.36 8.08 3.59
CA ASP A 13 11.78 7.76 4.91
C ASP A 13 10.25 7.65 4.84
N TYR A 14 9.76 6.78 3.97
CA TYR A 14 8.33 6.52 3.83
C TYR A 14 7.86 5.49 4.86
N THR A 15 6.67 5.75 5.40
CA THR A 15 5.98 4.77 6.26
C THR A 15 4.84 4.14 5.48
N ILE A 16 4.84 2.81 5.44
CA ILE A 16 3.85 2.00 4.73
C ILE A 16 2.95 1.35 5.78
N PHE A 17 1.63 1.50 5.64
CA PHE A 17 0.63 0.89 6.52
C PHE A 17 -0.14 -0.18 5.74
N MET A 18 -0.46 -1.31 6.38
CA MET A 18 -1.19 -2.41 5.74
C MET A 18 -2.26 -2.98 6.67
N GLY A 19 -3.49 -3.08 6.18
CA GLY A 19 -4.55 -3.89 6.77
C GLY A 19 -4.70 -5.18 5.97
N LEU A 20 -4.79 -6.34 6.64
CA LEU A 20 -4.93 -7.65 5.99
C LEU A 20 -6.39 -8.01 5.73
N ASP A 21 -7.31 -7.56 6.57
CA ASP A 21 -8.73 -7.89 6.48
C ASP A 21 -9.62 -6.64 6.51
N LYS A 22 -10.92 -6.85 6.35
CA LYS A 22 -11.90 -5.75 6.29
C LYS A 22 -11.91 -4.87 7.55
N TYR A 23 -11.68 -5.43 8.74
CA TYR A 23 -11.75 -4.68 9.99
C TYR A 23 -10.53 -3.78 10.14
N GLU A 24 -9.36 -4.32 9.79
CA GLU A 24 -8.11 -3.56 9.78
C GLU A 24 -8.11 -2.51 8.67
N ASN A 25 -8.66 -2.82 7.50
CA ASN A 25 -8.80 -1.88 6.40
C ASN A 25 -9.74 -0.72 6.78
N GLU A 26 -10.87 -0.99 7.44
CA GLU A 26 -11.78 0.05 7.95
C GLU A 26 -11.09 0.95 8.98
N GLU A 27 -10.30 0.38 9.89
CA GLU A 27 -9.50 1.15 10.84
C GLU A 27 -8.46 2.01 10.11
N LEU A 28 -7.78 1.47 9.10
CA LEU A 28 -6.77 2.18 8.34
C LEU A 28 -7.36 3.37 7.57
N ILE A 29 -8.51 3.17 6.92
CA ILE A 29 -9.24 4.23 6.21
C ILE A 29 -9.63 5.36 7.18
N LYS A 30 -10.03 5.03 8.40
CA LYS A 30 -10.41 6.02 9.42
C LYS A 30 -9.24 6.93 9.83
N TYR A 31 -8.01 6.43 9.76
CA TYR A 31 -6.79 7.16 10.16
C TYR A 31 -5.90 7.57 8.96
N GLY A 32 -6.38 7.36 7.74
CA GLY A 32 -5.69 7.76 6.52
C GLY A 32 -5.74 9.28 6.33
N PHE A 33 -4.67 9.85 5.79
CA PHE A 33 -4.65 11.25 5.36
C PHE A 33 -4.98 11.37 3.86
N PRO A 34 -5.54 12.50 3.41
CA PRO A 34 -5.78 12.76 1.99
C PRO A 34 -4.53 12.68 1.12
N GLU A 35 -3.36 12.94 1.70
CA GLU A 35 -2.06 12.88 1.05
C GLU A 35 -1.46 11.47 1.00
N ASP A 36 -2.03 10.51 1.73
CA ASP A 36 -1.53 9.13 1.70
C ASP A 36 -1.89 8.47 0.36
N ILE A 37 -0.95 7.75 -0.23
CA ILE A 37 -1.20 6.98 -1.47
C ILE A 37 -1.76 5.62 -1.08
N TRP A 38 -2.95 5.30 -1.60
CA TRP A 38 -3.62 4.03 -1.35
C TRP A 38 -3.42 3.04 -2.51
N PHE A 39 -3.04 1.82 -2.15
CA PHE A 39 -2.91 0.67 -3.05
C PHE A 39 -3.90 -0.41 -2.63
N HIS A 40 -4.65 -0.91 -3.61
CA HIS A 40 -5.52 -2.06 -3.45
C HIS A 40 -5.58 -2.85 -4.76
N VAL A 41 -5.88 -4.15 -4.67
CA VAL A 41 -6.16 -4.96 -5.86
C VAL A 41 -7.65 -4.84 -6.18
N ASP A 42 -7.96 -4.48 -7.42
CA ASP A 42 -9.34 -4.40 -7.91
C ASP A 42 -10.01 -5.78 -7.90
N LYS A 43 -11.32 -5.82 -7.65
CA LYS A 43 -12.20 -7.00 -7.70
C LYS A 43 -11.91 -8.15 -6.74
N MET A 44 -10.98 -8.01 -5.80
CA MET A 44 -10.68 -9.04 -4.80
C MET A 44 -10.70 -8.50 -3.38
N SER A 45 -11.07 -9.36 -2.42
CA SER A 45 -10.74 -9.09 -1.02
C SER A 45 -9.23 -9.23 -0.86
N SER A 46 -8.58 -8.09 -0.67
CA SER A 46 -7.13 -7.95 -0.59
C SER A 46 -6.78 -7.00 0.54
N ALA A 47 -5.52 -7.05 0.96
CA ALA A 47 -4.97 -6.09 1.88
C ALA A 47 -5.05 -4.66 1.32
N HIS A 48 -5.36 -3.67 2.16
CA HIS A 48 -5.19 -2.27 1.79
C HIS A 48 -3.81 -1.81 2.25
N VAL A 49 -3.02 -1.24 1.34
CA VAL A 49 -1.70 -0.70 1.65
C VAL A 49 -1.71 0.82 1.44
N TYR A 50 -1.17 1.58 2.38
CA TYR A 50 -1.06 3.02 2.31
C TYR A 50 0.37 3.46 2.48
N VAL A 51 0.84 4.38 1.63
CA VAL A 51 2.15 5.01 1.77
C VAL A 51 1.94 6.44 2.26
N ARG A 52 2.53 6.75 3.41
CA ARG A 52 2.49 8.10 3.97
C ARG A 52 3.58 8.96 3.37
N LEU A 53 3.16 9.96 2.61
CA LEU A 53 4.02 10.97 2.03
C LEU A 53 4.42 12.03 3.06
N HIS A 54 5.60 12.63 2.87
CA HIS A 54 5.93 13.85 3.59
C HIS A 54 5.17 15.03 3.00
N LYS A 55 5.00 16.07 3.82
CA LYS A 55 4.24 17.27 3.43
C LYS A 55 4.82 17.90 2.15
N GLY A 56 4.00 17.96 1.11
CA GLY A 56 4.35 18.57 -0.17
C GLY A 56 5.01 17.63 -1.19
N GLN A 57 5.10 16.33 -0.89
CA GLN A 57 5.50 15.32 -1.87
C GLN A 57 4.30 14.81 -2.66
N THR A 58 4.55 14.30 -3.87
CA THR A 58 3.57 13.60 -4.71
C THR A 58 4.04 12.17 -5.00
N ILE A 59 3.20 11.41 -5.71
CA ILE A 59 3.55 10.06 -6.18
C ILE A 59 4.82 10.07 -7.05
N ASP A 60 5.07 11.15 -7.78
CA ASP A 60 6.22 11.30 -8.67
C ASP A 60 7.56 11.38 -7.91
N ASP A 61 7.51 11.73 -6.62
CA ASP A 61 8.69 11.76 -5.75
C ASP A 61 9.04 10.38 -5.19
N ILE A 62 8.11 9.41 -5.26
CA ILE A 62 8.33 8.07 -4.73
C ILE A 62 9.18 7.27 -5.73
N SER A 63 10.25 6.64 -5.24
CA SER A 63 11.03 5.72 -6.05
C SER A 63 10.20 4.52 -6.53
N GLU A 64 10.44 4.08 -7.77
CA GLU A 64 9.76 2.90 -8.34
C GLU A 64 9.88 1.67 -7.44
N GLY A 65 11.02 1.47 -6.77
CA GLY A 65 11.22 0.35 -5.86
C GLY A 65 10.27 0.33 -4.65
N VAL A 66 9.83 1.50 -4.16
CA VAL A 66 8.83 1.57 -3.07
C VAL A 66 7.44 1.27 -3.60
N LEU A 67 7.12 1.73 -4.82
CA LEU A 67 5.87 1.38 -5.49
C LEU A 67 5.79 -0.13 -5.74
N GLU A 68 6.87 -0.74 -6.23
CA GLU A 68 6.98 -2.19 -6.41
C GLU A 68 6.80 -2.95 -5.09
N ASP A 69 7.47 -2.52 -4.02
CA ASP A 69 7.34 -3.16 -2.70
C ASP A 69 5.87 -3.11 -2.20
N CYS A 70 5.18 -1.97 -2.37
CA CYS A 70 3.76 -1.83 -2.00
C CYS A 70 2.86 -2.74 -2.83
N VAL A 71 3.12 -2.81 -4.13
CA VAL A 71 2.39 -3.68 -5.06
C VAL A 71 2.57 -5.16 -4.68
N GLN A 72 3.79 -5.59 -4.36
CA GLN A 72 4.05 -6.95 -3.92
C GLN A 72 3.38 -7.25 -2.58
N LEU A 73 3.32 -6.29 -1.65
CA LEU A 73 2.62 -6.45 -0.37
C LEU A 73 1.12 -6.68 -0.57
N VAL A 74 0.45 -5.88 -1.42
CA VAL A 74 -0.98 -6.07 -1.72
C VAL A 74 -1.21 -7.42 -2.40
N LYS A 75 -0.36 -7.79 -3.36
CA LYS A 75 -0.47 -9.06 -4.09
C LYS A 75 -0.28 -10.27 -3.18
N ALA A 76 0.77 -10.28 -2.36
CA ALA A 76 1.06 -11.38 -1.43
C ALA A 76 -0.06 -11.61 -0.41
N ASN A 77 -0.81 -10.54 -0.10
CA ASN A 77 -1.91 -10.55 0.86
C ASN A 77 -3.29 -10.43 0.19
N SER A 78 -3.40 -10.80 -1.09
CA SER A 78 -4.67 -10.99 -1.77
C SER A 78 -5.06 -12.48 -1.76
N ILE A 79 -6.35 -12.76 -1.58
CA ILE A 79 -6.90 -14.15 -1.55
C ILE A 79 -6.52 -14.95 -2.80
N GLN A 80 -6.37 -14.29 -3.95
CA GLN A 80 -6.02 -14.92 -5.23
C GLN A 80 -4.53 -14.77 -5.60
N GLY A 81 -3.80 -13.87 -4.94
CA GLY A 81 -2.38 -13.58 -5.24
C GLY A 81 -1.39 -14.65 -4.76
N LYS A 82 -1.84 -15.69 -4.07
CA LYS A 82 -1.05 -16.93 -3.89
C LYS A 82 -0.87 -17.70 -5.20
N VAL A 83 -1.57 -17.36 -6.29
CA VAL A 83 -1.42 -18.00 -7.61
C VAL A 83 -1.56 -16.95 -8.73
N SER A 84 -0.44 -16.62 -9.38
CA SER A 84 -0.30 -15.98 -10.70
C SER A 84 -0.56 -14.45 -10.84
N GLU A 85 0.13 -13.88 -11.84
CA GLU A 85 0.24 -12.45 -12.19
C GLU A 85 -1.11 -11.75 -12.40
N SER A 86 -1.24 -10.49 -11.97
CA SER A 86 -2.43 -9.67 -12.19
C SER A 86 -2.02 -8.22 -12.44
N SER A 87 -2.63 -7.59 -13.43
CA SER A 87 -2.36 -6.21 -13.89
C SER A 87 -3.05 -5.17 -12.99
N PHE A 88 -2.34 -4.10 -12.64
CA PHE A 88 -2.82 -3.03 -11.75
C PHE A 88 -3.43 -1.85 -12.52
N HIS A 89 -4.44 -1.20 -11.93
CA HIS A 89 -5.03 0.03 -12.43
C HIS A 89 -4.85 1.10 -11.35
N PHE A 90 -4.20 2.21 -11.69
CA PHE A 90 -4.09 3.40 -10.85
C PHE A 90 -5.30 4.29 -11.17
N THR A 91 -6.18 4.54 -10.19
CA THR A 91 -7.30 5.49 -10.32
C THR A 91 -7.02 6.76 -9.55
#